data_AF-A0A3N5IPG7-F1
#
_entry.id   AF-A0A3N5IPG7-F1
#
_cell.length_a   1.000
_cell.length_b   1.000
_cell.length_c   1.000
_cell.angle_alpha   90.00
_cell.angle_beta   90.00
_cell.angle_gamma   90.00
#
_symmetry.space_group_name_H-M   'P 1'
#
loop_
_entity.id
_entity.type
_entity.pdbx_description
1 polymer ?
#
loop_
_entity_poly.entity_id
_entity_poly.type
_entity_poly.pdbx_seq_one_letter_code
_entity_poly.pdbx_strand_id
1 'polypeptide(L)'
;MGSDAAGVAPTLRLSPRALTTLLLLTCLIPLITLSAYATFFGKARDATLDVDVVIGKEPVEAIGGQGAILADVLVIENKTDQDLPNLTVDINGQYFLHRQSPIGPGERLVLPQQIFATKSNQRWVPGRYPITEINVTAKLPSGRRGVKVVEYDQATATAR
;
A
#
# COMPACT_ATOMS: atom_id res chain seq x y z
N MET A 1 -11.09 76.96 1.34
CA MET A 1 -12.05 75.82 1.38
C MET A 1 -11.23 74.56 1.60
N GLY A 2 -11.69 73.70 2.50
CA GLY A 2 -10.88 72.84 3.38
C GLY A 2 -9.91 71.86 2.73
N SER A 3 -8.72 71.73 3.34
CA SER A 3 -7.91 70.53 3.25
C SER A 3 -7.94 69.84 4.61
N ASP A 4 -8.76 68.81 4.75
CA ASP A 4 -8.64 67.84 5.84
C ASP A 4 -8.46 66.46 5.22
N ALA A 5 -7.22 66.16 4.82
CA ALA A 5 -6.78 64.79 4.66
C ALA A 5 -6.27 64.32 6.02
N ALA A 6 -7.18 63.85 6.87
CA ALA A 6 -6.83 63.20 8.13
C ALA A 6 -6.10 61.88 7.82
N GLY A 7 -4.77 61.93 7.82
CA GLY A 7 -3.92 60.76 7.68
C GLY A 7 -4.09 59.84 8.87
N VAL A 8 -4.71 58.68 8.65
CA VAL A 8 -4.72 57.58 9.62
C VAL A 8 -3.34 56.95 9.61
N ALA A 9 -2.51 57.30 10.60
CA ALA A 9 -1.26 56.59 10.87
C ALA A 9 -1.40 55.79 12.17
N PRO A 10 -1.74 54.49 12.13
CA PRO A 10 -1.67 53.65 13.31
C PRO A 10 -0.22 53.15 13.45
N THR A 11 0.62 53.84 14.21
CA THR A 11 1.95 53.31 14.55
C THR A 11 1.82 52.31 15.70
N LEU A 12 1.23 51.15 15.42
CA LEU A 12 1.24 49.99 16.30
C LEU A 12 2.69 49.48 16.42
N ARG A 13 3.44 50.00 17.40
CA ARG A 13 4.79 49.52 17.73
C ARG A 13 4.66 48.36 18.70
N LEU A 14 4.76 47.15 18.18
CA LEU A 14 4.83 45.94 19.00
C LEU A 14 6.10 45.98 19.84
N SER A 15 5.97 45.69 21.13
CA SER A 15 7.14 45.56 22.01
C SER A 15 8.01 44.40 21.52
N PRO A 16 9.34 44.43 21.74
CA PRO A 16 10.23 43.36 21.28
C PRO A 16 9.79 41.97 21.74
N ARG A 17 9.23 41.89 22.96
CA ARG A 17 8.65 40.65 23.51
C ARG A 17 7.39 40.22 22.75
N ALA A 18 6.49 41.15 22.45
CA ALA A 18 5.29 40.86 21.68
C ALA A 18 5.63 40.39 20.25
N LEU A 19 6.65 40.99 19.63
CA LEU A 19 7.14 40.59 18.32
C LEU A 19 7.73 39.17 18.35
N THR A 20 8.58 38.84 19.32
CA THR A 20 9.12 37.47 19.46
C THR A 20 8.03 36.44 19.72
N THR A 21 7.03 36.75 20.54
CA THR A 21 5.94 35.82 20.84
C THR A 21 5.05 35.59 19.61
N LEU A 22 4.76 36.65 18.84
CA LEU A 22 3.99 36.53 17.62
C LEU A 22 4.73 35.67 16.59
N LEU A 23 6.02 35.91 16.41
CA LEU A 23 6.86 35.16 15.47
C LEU A 23 6.91 33.67 15.84
N LEU A 24 7.11 33.36 17.13
CA LEU A 24 7.10 31.99 17.65
C LEU A 24 5.77 31.30 17.41
N LEU A 25 4.65 31.99 17.70
CA LEU A 25 3.32 31.43 17.46
C LEU A 25 3.06 31.19 15.97
N THR A 26 3.44 32.14 15.10
CA THR A 26 3.27 31.99 13.65
C THR A 26 4.07 30.82 13.09
N CYS A 27 5.22 30.45 13.68
CA CYS A 27 5.98 29.27 13.29
C CYS A 27 5.47 27.98 13.94
N LEU A 28 5.11 28.01 15.22
CA LEU A 28 4.72 26.82 15.97
C LEU A 28 3.32 26.33 15.60
N ILE A 29 2.37 27.23 15.38
CA ILE A 29 0.99 26.87 15.02
C ILE A 29 0.97 25.97 13.77
N PRO A 30 1.50 26.37 12.59
CA PRO A 30 1.45 25.52 11.41
C PRO A 30 2.25 24.22 11.60
N LEU A 31 3.37 24.25 12.32
CA LEU A 31 4.16 23.05 12.60
C LEU A 31 3.38 22.04 13.46
N ILE A 32 2.73 22.51 14.53
CA ILE A 32 1.91 21.69 15.42
C ILE A 32 0.68 21.18 14.66
N THR A 33 0.00 22.05 13.89
CA THR A 33 -1.15 21.66 13.09
C THR A 33 -0.78 20.59 12.07
N LEU A 34 0.32 20.76 11.33
CA LEU A 34 0.79 19.77 10.36
C LEU A 34 1.22 18.47 11.03
N SER A 35 1.92 18.55 12.17
CA SER A 35 2.35 17.37 12.93
C SER A 35 1.15 16.60 13.48
N ALA A 36 0.18 17.30 14.08
CA ALA A 36 -1.06 16.70 14.54
C ALA A 36 -1.82 16.06 13.36
N TYR A 37 -2.00 16.80 12.26
CA TYR A 37 -2.63 16.27 11.06
C TYR A 37 -1.94 15.01 10.54
N ALA A 38 -0.61 15.00 10.45
CA ALA A 38 0.16 13.83 10.05
C ALA A 38 0.01 12.66 11.02
N THR A 39 -0.04 12.90 12.33
CA THR A 39 -0.23 11.83 13.32
C THR A 39 -1.64 11.23 13.31
N PHE A 40 -2.68 12.05 13.13
CA PHE A 40 -4.08 11.60 13.12
C PHE A 40 -4.53 11.05 11.76
N PHE A 41 -4.08 11.65 10.67
CA PHE A 41 -4.53 11.34 9.29
C PHE A 41 -3.41 10.84 8.36
N GLY A 42 -2.14 11.09 8.67
CA GLY A 42 -1.00 10.77 7.79
C GLY A 42 -0.67 9.28 7.67
N LYS A 43 -1.20 8.44 8.57
CA LYS A 43 -1.34 7.00 8.29
C LYS A 43 -2.77 6.77 7.85
N ALA A 44 -3.01 6.81 6.54
CA ALA A 44 -4.03 5.95 5.96
C ALA A 44 -3.73 4.55 6.52
N ARG A 45 -4.45 4.17 7.58
CA ARG A 45 -4.30 2.88 8.22
C ARG A 45 -4.76 1.89 7.17
N ASP A 46 -3.83 1.38 6.38
CA ASP A 46 -4.07 0.19 5.58
C ASP A 46 -4.66 -0.83 6.55
N ALA A 47 -5.91 -1.20 6.28
CA ALA A 47 -6.58 -2.16 7.12
C ALA A 47 -5.86 -3.49 6.94
N THR A 48 -5.71 -4.27 8.02
CA THR A 48 -5.15 -5.61 7.87
C THR A 48 -6.05 -6.42 6.95
N LEU A 49 -5.47 -7.07 5.94
CA LEU A 49 -6.17 -8.02 5.09
C LEU A 49 -5.94 -9.42 5.62
N ASP A 50 -7.01 -10.13 5.97
CA ASP A 50 -6.93 -11.49 6.49
C ASP A 50 -6.95 -12.51 5.35
N VAL A 51 -5.77 -12.72 4.77
CA VAL A 51 -5.51 -13.71 3.74
C VAL A 51 -4.31 -14.54 4.13
N ASP A 52 -4.37 -15.82 3.79
CA ASP A 52 -3.22 -16.72 3.88
C ASP A 52 -2.49 -16.74 2.54
N VAL A 53 -1.16 -16.77 2.58
CA VAL A 53 -0.30 -16.65 1.41
C VAL A 53 0.79 -17.70 1.48
N VAL A 54 0.75 -18.64 0.54
CA VAL A 54 1.66 -19.79 0.51
C VAL A 54 2.29 -19.91 -0.87
N ILE A 55 3.61 -20.11 -0.89
CA ILE A 55 4.35 -20.47 -2.11
C ILE A 55 4.42 -21.99 -2.19
N GLY A 56 4.10 -22.56 -3.34
CA GLY A 56 4.12 -24.00 -3.53
C GLY A 56 4.31 -24.40 -4.99
N LYS A 57 4.18 -25.70 -5.24
CA LYS A 57 4.14 -26.27 -6.60
C LYS A 57 2.80 -26.97 -6.78
N GLU A 58 2.02 -26.55 -7.76
CA GLU A 58 0.70 -27.13 -8.04
C GLU A 58 0.49 -27.34 -9.54
N PRO A 59 -0.32 -28.34 -9.92
CA PRO A 59 -0.74 -28.52 -11.30
C PRO A 59 -1.64 -27.35 -11.70
N VAL A 60 -1.23 -26.60 -12.72
CA VAL A 60 -1.99 -25.51 -13.32
C VAL A 60 -2.22 -25.79 -14.79
N GLU A 61 -3.34 -25.33 -15.33
CA GLU A 61 -3.61 -25.48 -16.76
C GLU A 61 -2.53 -24.76 -17.58
N ALA A 62 -1.92 -25.50 -18.50
CA ALA A 62 -0.93 -24.95 -19.41
C ALA A 62 -1.58 -23.92 -20.33
N ILE A 63 -0.87 -22.82 -20.56
CA ILE A 63 -1.26 -21.82 -21.54
C ILE A 63 -1.28 -22.51 -22.91
N GLY A 64 -2.48 -22.66 -23.50
CA GLY A 64 -2.69 -23.36 -24.78
C GLY A 64 -3.37 -24.73 -24.68
N GLY A 65 -3.89 -25.13 -23.51
CA GLY A 65 -4.76 -26.30 -23.37
C GLY A 65 -4.05 -27.66 -23.46
N GLN A 66 -2.72 -27.68 -23.33
CA GLN A 66 -1.92 -28.92 -23.39
C GLN A 66 -1.93 -29.73 -22.08
N GLY A 67 -3.00 -29.62 -21.28
CA GLY A 67 -3.13 -30.30 -19.98
C GLY A 67 -2.54 -29.51 -18.82
N ALA A 68 -2.42 -30.18 -17.66
CA ALA A 68 -1.90 -29.58 -16.44
C ALA A 68 -0.37 -29.71 -16.37
N ILE A 69 0.32 -28.61 -16.09
CA ILE A 69 1.76 -28.56 -15.82
C ILE A 69 2.01 -28.25 -14.35
N LEU A 70 3.00 -28.92 -13.75
CA LEU A 70 3.44 -28.58 -12.40
C LEU A 70 4.21 -27.25 -12.46
N ALA A 71 3.66 -26.20 -11.86
CA ALA A 71 4.27 -24.87 -11.87
C ALA A 71 4.53 -24.36 -10.45
N ASP A 72 5.51 -23.48 -10.32
CA ASP A 72 5.66 -22.65 -9.12
C ASP A 72 4.49 -21.67 -9.05
N VAL A 73 3.72 -21.79 -7.98
CA VAL A 73 2.48 -21.03 -7.76
C VAL A 73 2.57 -20.20 -6.49
N LEU A 74 1.80 -19.12 -6.51
CA LEU A 74 1.40 -18.37 -5.34
C LEU A 74 -0.06 -18.69 -5.04
N VAL A 75 -0.31 -19.20 -3.84
CA VAL A 75 -1.64 -19.54 -3.36
C VAL A 75 -2.09 -18.47 -2.38
N ILE A 76 -3.26 -17.90 -2.63
CA ILE A 76 -3.88 -16.90 -1.76
C ILE A 76 -5.23 -17.45 -1.31
N GLU A 77 -5.42 -17.60 -0.01
CA GLU A 77 -6.69 -18.04 0.57
C GLU A 77 -7.37 -16.87 1.29
N ASN A 78 -8.63 -16.62 0.96
CA ASN A 78 -9.42 -15.62 1.67
C ASN A 78 -9.92 -16.17 3.01
N LYS A 79 -9.40 -15.64 4.13
CA LYS A 79 -9.85 -16.02 5.48
C LYS A 79 -10.95 -15.11 6.03
N THR A 80 -11.39 -14.12 5.26
CA THR A 80 -12.51 -13.26 5.62
C THR A 80 -13.85 -13.91 5.28
N ASP A 81 -14.91 -13.49 5.97
CA ASP A 81 -16.29 -13.93 5.69
C ASP A 81 -16.92 -13.20 4.49
N GLN A 82 -16.16 -12.43 3.72
CA GLN A 82 -16.65 -11.55 2.68
C GLN A 82 -15.84 -11.66 1.38
N ASP A 83 -16.45 -11.30 0.26
CA ASP A 83 -15.77 -11.26 -1.03
C ASP A 83 -14.66 -10.19 -1.05
N LEU A 84 -13.51 -10.55 -1.63
CA LEU A 84 -12.38 -9.64 -1.84
C LEU A 84 -12.26 -9.25 -3.32
N PRO A 85 -12.83 -8.11 -3.75
CA PRO A 85 -12.70 -7.62 -5.11
C PRO A 85 -11.38 -6.86 -5.33
N ASN A 86 -11.00 -6.70 -6.61
CA ASN A 86 -9.87 -5.89 -7.06
C ASN A 86 -8.54 -6.25 -6.37
N LEU A 87 -8.23 -7.54 -6.36
CA LEU A 87 -6.99 -8.04 -5.78
C LEU A 87 -5.80 -7.53 -6.61
N THR A 88 -4.83 -6.95 -5.92
CA THR A 88 -3.52 -6.63 -6.50
C THR A 88 -2.46 -7.33 -5.68
N VAL A 89 -1.63 -8.11 -6.35
CA VAL A 89 -0.57 -8.90 -5.74
C VAL A 89 0.74 -8.46 -6.35
N ASP A 90 1.77 -8.29 -5.53
CA ASP A 90 3.11 -8.05 -5.99
C ASP A 90 4.14 -8.97 -5.34
N ILE A 91 5.16 -9.29 -6.12
CA ILE A 91 6.33 -10.07 -5.71
C ILE A 91 7.53 -9.12 -5.70
N ASN A 92 8.20 -9.04 -4.56
CA ASN A 92 9.37 -8.22 -4.30
C ASN A 92 9.16 -6.73 -4.69
N GLY A 93 7.94 -6.20 -4.60
CA GLY A 93 7.62 -4.81 -4.94
C GLY A 93 7.78 -4.43 -6.42
N GLN A 94 8.04 -5.38 -7.31
CA GLN A 94 8.41 -5.10 -8.71
C GLN A 94 7.54 -5.83 -9.75
N TYR A 95 7.07 -7.02 -9.42
CA TYR A 95 6.28 -7.85 -10.34
C TYR A 95 4.84 -7.89 -9.87
N PHE A 96 3.92 -7.39 -10.69
CA PHE A 96 2.55 -7.13 -10.29
C PHE A 96 1.58 -8.04 -11.04
N LEU A 97 0.47 -8.35 -10.39
CA LEU A 97 -0.72 -8.92 -10.98
C LEU A 97 -1.94 -8.18 -10.43
N HIS A 98 -2.81 -7.74 -11.34
CA HIS A 98 -4.09 -7.15 -10.98
C HIS A 98 -5.24 -8.04 -11.47
N ARG A 99 -6.18 -8.34 -10.59
CA ARG A 99 -7.33 -9.20 -10.89
C ARG A 99 -8.62 -8.50 -10.46
N GLN A 100 -9.55 -8.38 -11.40
CA GLN A 100 -10.87 -7.78 -11.16
C GLN A 100 -11.85 -8.79 -10.55
N SER A 101 -11.73 -10.06 -10.92
CA SER A 101 -12.56 -11.13 -10.38
C SER A 101 -12.36 -11.23 -8.86
N PRO A 102 -13.44 -11.25 -8.07
CA PRO A 102 -13.34 -11.38 -6.62
C PRO A 102 -12.84 -12.77 -6.21
N ILE A 103 -12.38 -12.88 -4.96
CA ILE A 103 -12.17 -14.15 -4.26
C ILE A 103 -13.23 -14.24 -3.17
N GLY A 104 -14.03 -15.31 -3.17
CA GLY A 104 -15.07 -15.55 -2.18
C GLY A 104 -14.51 -15.97 -0.81
N PRO A 105 -15.33 -16.01 0.24
CA PRO A 105 -14.93 -16.45 1.59
C PRO A 105 -14.41 -17.89 1.56
N GLY A 106 -13.23 -18.14 2.13
CA GLY A 106 -12.59 -19.46 2.14
C GLY A 106 -12.10 -19.96 0.77
N GLU A 107 -12.24 -19.16 -0.29
CA GLU A 107 -11.79 -19.55 -1.62
C GLU A 107 -10.26 -19.47 -1.72
N ARG A 108 -9.69 -20.47 -2.37
CA ARG A 108 -8.26 -20.62 -2.61
C ARG A 108 -7.94 -20.26 -4.06
N LEU A 109 -7.27 -19.13 -4.25
CA LEU A 109 -6.80 -18.66 -5.55
C LEU A 109 -5.38 -19.14 -5.80
N VAL A 110 -5.19 -19.95 -6.85
CA VAL A 110 -3.89 -20.46 -7.28
C VAL A 110 -3.39 -19.66 -8.48
N LEU A 111 -2.23 -19.02 -8.34
CA LEU A 111 -1.64 -18.13 -9.34
C LEU A 111 -0.28 -18.66 -9.80
N PRO A 112 -0.13 -19.09 -11.06
CA PRO A 112 1.20 -19.41 -11.59
C PRO A 112 2.12 -18.18 -11.51
N GLN A 113 3.30 -18.30 -10.93
CA GLN A 113 4.20 -17.15 -10.74
C GLN A 113 4.63 -16.50 -12.07
N GLN A 114 4.57 -17.24 -13.19
CA GLN A 114 4.95 -16.75 -14.52
C GLN A 114 4.02 -15.66 -15.09
N ILE A 115 2.83 -15.46 -14.52
CA ILE A 115 1.88 -14.43 -14.98
C ILE A 115 2.20 -13.05 -14.42
N PHE A 116 3.07 -12.97 -13.40
CA PHE A 116 3.47 -11.73 -12.79
C PHE A 116 4.46 -11.00 -13.70
N ALA A 117 4.27 -9.70 -13.87
CA ALA A 117 5.10 -8.90 -14.75
C ALA A 117 5.40 -7.52 -14.17
N THR A 118 6.54 -6.97 -14.55
CA THR A 118 6.86 -5.57 -14.27
C THR A 118 6.01 -4.64 -15.14
N LYS A 119 6.05 -3.33 -14.84
CA LYS A 119 5.45 -2.29 -15.70
C LYS A 119 6.02 -2.26 -17.13
N SER A 120 7.24 -2.75 -17.32
CA SER A 120 7.88 -2.92 -18.64
C SER A 120 7.56 -4.27 -19.29
N ASN A 121 6.58 -5.02 -18.78
CA ASN A 121 6.17 -6.34 -19.26
C ASN A 121 7.25 -7.44 -19.17
N GLN A 122 8.22 -7.27 -18.27
CA GLN A 122 9.18 -8.34 -17.97
C GLN A 122 8.51 -9.33 -17.01
N ARG A 123 8.36 -10.59 -17.43
CA ARG A 123 7.74 -11.62 -16.60
C ARG A 123 8.68 -12.13 -15.51
N TRP A 124 8.10 -12.53 -14.39
CA TRP A 124 8.79 -13.25 -13.34
C TRP A 124 9.25 -14.62 -13.84
N VAL A 125 10.46 -15.01 -13.45
CA VAL A 125 11.03 -16.32 -13.77
C VAL A 125 11.31 -17.04 -12.44
N PRO A 126 10.50 -18.05 -12.08
CA PRO A 126 10.72 -18.82 -10.85
C PRO A 126 12.14 -19.37 -10.77
N GLY A 127 12.75 -19.27 -9.59
CA GLY A 127 14.12 -19.73 -9.33
C GLY A 127 15.23 -18.81 -9.83
N ARG A 128 14.94 -17.79 -10.65
CA ARG A 128 15.97 -16.82 -11.08
C ARG A 128 16.37 -15.88 -9.95
N TYR A 129 15.40 -15.44 -9.17
CA TYR A 129 15.59 -14.58 -8.01
C TYR A 129 14.76 -15.15 -6.85
N PRO A 130 15.25 -15.04 -5.60
CA PRO A 130 14.47 -15.46 -4.46
C PRO A 130 13.27 -14.53 -4.25
N ILE A 131 12.18 -15.09 -3.73
CA ILE A 131 11.05 -14.31 -3.25
C ILE A 131 11.41 -13.84 -1.83
N THR A 132 11.49 -12.53 -1.64
CA THR A 132 11.79 -11.88 -0.35
C THR A 132 10.53 -11.31 0.28
N GLU A 133 9.58 -10.88 -0.55
CA GLU A 133 8.35 -10.23 -0.10
C GLU A 133 7.20 -10.56 -1.05
N ILE A 134 6.04 -10.86 -0.48
CA ILE A 134 4.77 -10.88 -1.21
C ILE A 134 3.82 -9.91 -0.53
N ASN A 135 3.27 -8.99 -1.32
CA ASN A 135 2.26 -8.05 -0.86
C ASN A 135 0.94 -8.30 -1.58
N VAL A 136 -0.11 -8.50 -0.80
CA VAL A 136 -1.47 -8.71 -1.26
C VAL A 136 -2.32 -7.55 -0.78
N THR A 137 -2.96 -6.89 -1.74
CA THR A 137 -3.88 -5.79 -1.46
C THR A 137 -5.23 -6.05 -2.08
N ALA A 138 -6.29 -5.66 -1.37
CA ALA A 138 -7.66 -5.77 -1.84
C ALA A 138 -8.48 -4.57 -1.33
N LYS A 139 -9.61 -4.31 -1.98
CA LYS A 139 -10.58 -3.34 -1.46
C LYS A 139 -11.48 -4.04 -0.45
N LEU A 140 -11.48 -3.57 0.80
CA LEU A 140 -12.39 -4.10 1.80
C LEU A 140 -13.82 -3.55 1.59
N PRO A 141 -14.84 -4.26 2.09
CA PRO A 141 -16.24 -3.81 2.11
C PRO A 141 -16.45 -2.44 2.77
N SER A 142 -15.59 -2.09 3.75
CA SER A 142 -15.54 -0.75 4.36
C SER A 142 -15.07 0.37 3.41
N GLY A 143 -14.70 0.04 2.18
CA GLY A 143 -14.12 0.95 1.19
C GLY A 143 -12.62 1.23 1.40
N ARG A 144 -12.05 0.79 2.52
CA ARG A 144 -10.62 0.92 2.84
C ARG A 144 -9.78 -0.07 2.04
N ARG A 145 -8.51 0.27 1.83
CA ARG A 145 -7.53 -0.66 1.28
C ARG A 145 -7.09 -1.63 2.39
N GLY A 146 -7.25 -2.92 2.13
CA GLY A 146 -6.69 -4.00 2.92
C GLY A 146 -5.30 -4.34 2.39
N VAL A 147 -4.32 -4.54 3.28
CA VAL A 147 -2.95 -4.93 2.92
C VAL A 147 -2.49 -6.09 3.79
N LYS A 148 -1.85 -7.08 3.16
CA LYS A 148 -1.11 -8.16 3.81
C LYS A 148 0.27 -8.23 3.18
N VAL A 149 1.30 -8.06 4.00
CA VAL A 149 2.69 -8.25 3.60
C VAL A 149 3.21 -9.52 4.25
N VAL A 150 3.85 -10.37 3.45
CA VAL A 150 4.53 -11.58 3.92
C VAL A 150 5.98 -11.49 3.49
N GLU A 151 6.87 -11.37 4.46
CA GLU A 151 8.31 -11.35 4.26
C GLU A 151 8.86 -12.78 4.40
N TYR A 152 9.77 -13.14 3.50
CA TYR A 152 10.45 -14.44 3.48
C TYR A 152 11.93 -14.23 3.75
N ASP A 153 12.41 -14.75 4.88
CA ASP A 153 13.83 -14.74 5.20
C ASP A 153 14.59 -15.78 4.35
N GLN A 154 15.68 -15.32 3.74
CA GLN A 154 16.56 -16.11 2.87
C GLN A 154 17.18 -17.31 3.58
N ALA A 155 17.22 -17.31 4.92
CA ALA A 155 17.77 -18.40 5.72
C ALA A 155 16.97 -19.72 5.64
N THR A 156 15.70 -19.68 5.20
CA THR A 156 14.81 -20.86 5.21
C THR A 156 14.71 -21.55 3.84
N ALA A 157 15.28 -20.98 2.78
CA ALA A 157 15.13 -21.48 1.41
C ALA A 157 16.09 -22.64 1.04
N THR A 158 17.00 -23.04 1.93
CA THR A 158 17.99 -24.12 1.68
C THR A 158 17.63 -25.46 2.33
N ALA A 159 16.47 -25.57 2.99
CA ALA A 159 16.08 -26.81 3.68
C ALA A 159 14.62 -27.18 3.41
N ARG A 160 14.32 -27.65 2.18
CA ARG A 160 13.27 -28.64 1.90
C ARG A 160 13.30 -29.11 0.45
#